data_AF-A0A3E2JTS0-F1
#
_entry.id   AF-A0A3E2JTS0-F1
#
_cell.length_a   1.000
_cell.length_b   1.000
_cell.length_c   1.000
_cell.angle_alpha   90.00
_cell.angle_beta   90.00
_cell.angle_gamma   90.00
#
_symmetry.space_group_name_H-M   'P 1'
#
loop_
_entity.id
_entity.type
_entity.pdbx_description
1 polymer ?
#
loop_
_entity_poly.entity_id
_entity_poly.type
_entity_poly.pdbx_seq_one_letter_code
_entity_poly.pdbx_strand_id
1 'polypeptide(L)'
;MIQLLGKPFQQSGMWPSGSIESVIIQRMHEDPVIHSYNSIEELSFELKLRKNIILSARAMNQGRARFEIFARSRCNAQYWHLTKAGGFMLRRDVMPSDAIQDIYRNSSLYAFECATATVIIYYHAVLNSIGEQLFNQIFKNLYLYSWHTDSDLGLQSIDIDHFIPGDVVYFNNPDFDPNTYWWRGESAVVLGDGTYFGHGLGIRTAKQMIQALNKTRKPGSNQSAYLINSVIRPAFKHLAQISILTRGYTTNKIQHPVIHHNESSISCNRYLYYLNKV
;
A
#
# COMPACT_ATOMS: atom_id res chain seq x y z
N MET A 1 -11.56 -12.75 -14.90
CA MET A 1 -12.63 -12.25 -15.82
C MET A 1 -13.33 -11.03 -15.24
N ILE A 2 -13.62 -9.97 -16.02
CA ILE A 2 -14.35 -8.78 -15.54
C ILE A 2 -15.86 -8.88 -15.86
N GLN A 3 -16.72 -8.48 -14.91
CA GLN A 3 -18.16 -8.37 -15.11
C GLN A 3 -18.69 -7.00 -14.67
N LEU A 4 -19.61 -6.42 -15.47
CA LEU A 4 -20.40 -5.24 -15.10
C LEU A 4 -21.87 -5.65 -14.98
N LEU A 5 -22.48 -5.44 -13.82
CA LEU A 5 -23.88 -5.85 -13.56
C LEU A 5 -24.16 -7.32 -13.94
N GLY A 6 -23.20 -8.20 -13.65
CA GLY A 6 -23.25 -9.63 -13.97
C GLY A 6 -23.01 -10.00 -15.44
N LYS A 7 -22.79 -9.03 -16.33
CA LYS A 7 -22.49 -9.27 -17.75
C LYS A 7 -20.98 -9.22 -17.99
N PRO A 8 -20.40 -10.13 -18.80
CA PRO A 8 -18.99 -10.05 -19.17
C PRO A 8 -18.65 -8.70 -19.79
N PHE A 9 -17.61 -8.07 -19.26
CA PHE A 9 -17.05 -6.85 -19.83
C PHE A 9 -16.06 -7.22 -20.93
N GLN A 10 -16.10 -6.50 -22.05
CA GLN A 10 -15.08 -6.54 -23.09
C GLN A 10 -14.42 -5.17 -23.11
N GLN A 11 -13.09 -5.14 -23.20
CA GLN A 11 -12.34 -3.90 -23.18
C GLN A 11 -12.84 -2.96 -24.29
N SER A 12 -13.25 -1.76 -23.89
CA SER A 12 -13.65 -0.69 -24.80
C SER A 12 -12.44 0.20 -25.13
N GLY A 13 -12.57 1.03 -26.16
CA GLY A 13 -11.55 2.05 -26.50
C GLY A 13 -11.36 3.15 -25.43
N MET A 14 -11.98 3.03 -24.25
CA MET A 14 -11.85 3.98 -23.14
C MET A 14 -10.43 4.04 -22.56
N TRP A 15 -9.69 2.94 -22.60
CA TRP A 15 -8.30 2.87 -22.14
C TRP A 15 -7.40 2.51 -23.32
N PRO A 16 -6.55 3.44 -23.79
CA PRO A 16 -5.68 3.20 -24.93
C PRO A 16 -4.77 1.99 -24.72
N SER A 17 -4.53 1.23 -25.79
CA SER A 17 -3.58 0.13 -25.77
C SER A 17 -2.19 0.60 -25.32
N GLY A 18 -1.57 -0.15 -24.41
CA GLY A 18 -0.26 0.18 -23.84
C GLY A 18 -0.31 1.11 -22.62
N SER A 19 -1.49 1.63 -22.25
CA SER A 19 -1.68 2.29 -20.96
C SER A 19 -1.57 1.29 -19.79
N ILE A 20 -1.19 1.75 -18.60
CA ILE A 20 -1.15 0.87 -17.42
C ILE A 20 -2.54 0.31 -17.09
N GLU A 21 -3.59 1.08 -17.33
CA GLU A 21 -4.98 0.64 -17.20
C GLU A 21 -5.29 -0.54 -18.13
N SER A 22 -4.81 -0.50 -19.39
CA SER A 22 -4.98 -1.63 -20.32
C SER A 22 -4.25 -2.90 -19.84
N VAL A 23 -3.06 -2.75 -19.24
CA VAL A 23 -2.32 -3.88 -18.64
C VAL A 23 -3.07 -4.43 -17.43
N ILE A 24 -3.61 -3.57 -16.57
CA ILE A 24 -4.42 -3.98 -15.42
C ILE A 24 -5.66 -4.76 -15.88
N ILE A 25 -6.41 -4.25 -16.86
CA ILE A 25 -7.58 -4.91 -17.43
C ILE A 25 -7.21 -6.29 -17.97
N GLN A 26 -6.11 -6.39 -18.73
CA GLN A 26 -5.62 -7.67 -19.23
C GLN A 26 -5.34 -8.65 -18.08
N ARG A 27 -4.65 -8.21 -17.03
CA ARG A 27 -4.35 -9.05 -15.86
C ARG A 27 -5.61 -9.49 -15.11
N MET A 28 -6.61 -8.62 -14.99
CA MET A 28 -7.92 -8.97 -14.41
C MET A 28 -8.71 -9.96 -15.28
N HIS A 29 -8.51 -9.97 -16.60
CA HIS A 29 -9.08 -10.97 -17.49
C HIS A 29 -8.40 -12.34 -17.34
N GLU A 30 -7.06 -12.35 -17.21
CA GLU A 30 -6.24 -13.55 -16.99
C GLU A 30 -6.45 -14.16 -15.60
N ASP A 31 -6.83 -13.35 -14.61
CA ASP A 31 -7.13 -13.81 -13.24
C ASP A 31 -8.32 -14.79 -13.24
N PRO A 32 -8.17 -15.99 -12.62
CA PRO A 32 -9.27 -16.94 -12.45
C PRO A 32 -10.43 -16.38 -11.62
N VAL A 33 -10.18 -15.37 -10.78
CA VAL A 33 -11.22 -14.70 -10.00
C VAL A 33 -12.09 -13.83 -10.90
N ILE A 34 -13.40 -13.80 -10.60
CA ILE A 34 -14.36 -12.91 -11.25
C ILE A 34 -14.32 -11.54 -10.55
N HIS A 35 -13.94 -10.52 -11.31
CA HIS A 35 -13.92 -9.11 -10.90
C HIS A 35 -15.25 -8.45 -11.29
N SER A 36 -16.23 -8.49 -10.38
CA SER A 36 -17.58 -7.95 -10.63
C SER A 36 -17.74 -6.52 -10.10
N TYR A 37 -18.32 -5.63 -10.90
CA TYR A 37 -18.62 -4.23 -10.55
C TYR A 37 -20.08 -3.91 -10.81
N ASN A 38 -20.63 -2.97 -10.04
CA ASN A 38 -22.01 -2.50 -10.20
C ASN A 38 -22.14 -1.41 -11.27
N SER A 39 -21.03 -0.82 -11.71
CA SER A 39 -21.02 0.26 -12.69
C SER A 39 -19.66 0.38 -13.40
N ILE A 40 -19.63 1.08 -14.54
CA ILE A 40 -18.36 1.37 -15.23
C ILE A 40 -17.51 2.35 -14.42
N GLU A 41 -18.14 3.22 -13.63
CA GLU A 41 -17.50 4.18 -12.74
C GLU A 41 -16.72 3.46 -11.63
N GLU A 42 -17.26 2.38 -11.08
CA GLU A 42 -16.58 1.56 -10.07
C GLU A 42 -15.34 0.85 -10.63
N LEU A 43 -15.44 0.26 -11.83
CA LEU A 43 -14.28 -0.31 -12.53
C LEU A 43 -13.25 0.78 -12.83
N SER A 44 -13.69 1.92 -13.38
CA SER A 44 -12.83 3.05 -13.71
C SER A 44 -12.10 3.59 -12.47
N PHE A 45 -12.77 3.58 -11.32
CA PHE A 45 -12.19 3.98 -10.05
C PHE A 45 -11.08 3.03 -9.61
N GLU A 46 -11.30 1.71 -9.65
CA GLU A 46 -10.26 0.73 -9.29
C GLU A 46 -9.04 0.88 -10.21
N LEU A 47 -9.25 1.00 -11.53
CA LEU A 47 -8.15 1.20 -12.49
C LEU A 47 -7.37 2.49 -12.19
N LYS A 48 -8.07 3.59 -11.92
CA LYS A 48 -7.46 4.87 -11.52
C LYS A 48 -6.65 4.72 -10.23
N LEU A 49 -7.20 4.05 -9.22
CA LEU A 49 -6.54 3.88 -7.93
C LEU A 49 -5.30 2.98 -8.05
N ARG A 50 -5.38 1.86 -8.77
CA ARG A 50 -4.22 0.98 -9.05
C ARG A 50 -3.11 1.73 -9.78
N LYS A 51 -3.45 2.51 -10.80
CA LYS A 51 -2.49 3.40 -11.46
C LYS A 51 -1.85 4.38 -10.48
N ASN A 52 -2.65 5.04 -9.64
CA ASN A 52 -2.15 5.99 -8.67
C ASN A 52 -1.29 5.33 -7.58
N ILE A 53 -1.53 4.06 -7.22
CA ILE A 53 -0.63 3.29 -6.34
C ILE A 53 0.73 3.11 -6.99
N ILE A 54 0.78 2.73 -8.27
CA ILE A 54 2.01 2.58 -9.05
C ILE A 54 2.76 3.91 -9.15
N LEU A 55 2.06 4.99 -9.48
CA LEU A 55 2.65 6.33 -9.58
C LEU A 55 3.19 6.81 -8.22
N SER A 56 2.46 6.54 -7.13
CA SER A 56 2.88 6.86 -5.76
C SER A 56 4.12 6.07 -5.34
N ALA A 57 4.22 4.80 -5.73
CA ALA A 57 5.42 3.98 -5.49
C ALA A 57 6.63 4.52 -6.25
N ARG A 58 6.46 4.86 -7.54
CA ARG A 58 7.53 5.46 -8.36
C ARG A 58 7.96 6.82 -7.84
N ALA A 59 7.02 7.66 -7.42
CA ALA A 59 7.32 8.96 -6.82
C ALA A 59 8.10 8.82 -5.50
N MET A 60 7.76 7.82 -4.66
CA MET A 60 8.50 7.55 -3.43
C MET A 60 9.94 7.09 -3.74
N ASN A 61 10.12 6.24 -4.76
CA ASN A 61 11.44 5.81 -5.23
C ASN A 61 12.32 6.97 -5.74
N GLN A 62 11.71 7.98 -6.37
CA GLN A 62 12.40 9.17 -6.85
C GLN A 62 12.73 10.16 -5.71
N GLY A 63 11.98 10.06 -4.61
CA GLY A 63 12.18 10.87 -3.42
C GLY A 63 13.43 10.50 -2.62
N ARG A 64 13.66 11.26 -1.54
CA ARG A 64 14.78 11.09 -0.61
C ARG A 64 14.35 10.56 0.76
N ALA A 65 13.13 10.03 0.86
CA ALA A 65 12.66 9.36 2.06
C ALA A 65 13.48 8.09 2.26
N ARG A 66 13.98 7.86 3.48
CA ARG A 66 14.87 6.73 3.77
C ARG A 66 14.14 5.63 4.51
N PHE A 67 14.60 4.41 4.34
CA PHE A 67 14.23 3.32 5.23
C PHE A 67 14.90 3.52 6.60
N GLU A 68 14.12 3.44 7.68
CA GLU A 68 14.60 3.38 9.06
C GLU A 68 13.63 2.53 9.91
N ILE A 69 14.14 1.89 10.96
CA ILE A 69 13.30 1.22 11.97
C ILE A 69 12.53 2.24 12.82
N PHE A 70 11.50 1.80 13.56
CA PHE A 70 10.68 2.70 14.40
C PHE A 70 11.50 3.57 15.36
N ALA A 71 12.50 3.00 16.04
CA ALA A 71 13.33 3.73 17.00
C ALA A 71 14.16 4.88 16.38
N ARG A 72 14.34 4.87 15.06
CA ARG A 72 15.09 5.89 14.29
C ARG A 72 14.22 6.62 13.28
N SER A 73 12.91 6.41 13.34
CA SER A 73 11.96 7.05 12.43
C SER A 73 11.94 8.56 12.66
N ARG A 74 11.69 9.31 11.59
CA ARG A 74 11.66 10.78 11.60
C ARG A 74 10.66 11.30 10.60
N CYS A 75 10.05 12.43 10.91
CA CYS A 75 9.04 13.09 10.08
C CYS A 75 9.14 14.61 10.23
N ASN A 76 8.52 15.34 9.30
CA ASN A 76 8.44 16.79 9.38
C ASN A 76 7.48 17.22 10.51
N ALA A 77 8.03 17.89 11.54
CA ALA A 77 7.28 18.34 12.72
C ALA A 77 6.23 19.44 12.43
N GLN A 78 6.28 20.04 11.24
CA GLN A 78 5.23 20.94 10.77
C GLN A 78 3.89 20.22 10.57
N TYR A 79 3.92 18.93 10.23
CA TYR A 79 2.72 18.14 9.89
C TYR A 79 2.44 17.02 10.89
N TRP A 80 3.49 16.45 11.49
CA TRP A 80 3.41 15.21 12.27
C TRP A 80 4.04 15.37 13.66
N HIS A 81 3.41 14.78 14.67
CA HIS A 81 4.04 14.49 15.95
C HIS A 81 4.65 13.09 15.91
N LEU A 82 5.98 13.00 16.04
CA LEU A 82 6.66 11.71 16.20
C LEU A 82 6.36 11.15 17.60
N THR A 83 5.70 10.00 17.65
CA THR A 83 5.37 9.32 18.91
C THR A 83 6.58 8.58 19.47
N LYS A 84 6.56 8.24 20.77
CA LYS A 84 7.60 7.40 21.39
C LYS A 84 7.74 6.02 20.74
N ALA A 85 6.67 5.52 20.11
CA ALA A 85 6.66 4.25 19.39
C ALA A 85 7.23 4.37 17.96
N GLY A 86 7.64 5.56 17.50
CA GLY A 86 8.16 5.78 16.16
C GLY A 86 7.10 6.02 15.08
N GLY A 87 5.81 6.06 15.43
CA GLY A 87 4.73 6.39 14.50
C GLY A 87 4.50 7.89 14.36
N PHE A 88 3.89 8.31 13.25
CA PHE A 88 3.63 9.71 12.91
C PHE A 88 2.16 10.03 13.16
N MET A 89 1.89 10.77 14.22
CA MET A 89 0.54 11.24 14.57
C MET A 89 0.28 12.56 13.85
N LEU A 90 -0.75 12.62 13.01
CA LEU A 90 -1.14 13.85 12.34
C LEU A 90 -1.44 14.93 13.38
N ARG A 91 -0.94 16.14 13.15
CA ARG A 91 -1.28 17.29 13.97
C ARG A 91 -2.74 17.69 13.79
N ARG A 92 -3.39 18.12 14.87
CA ARG A 92 -4.82 18.48 14.86
C ARG A 92 -5.16 19.69 13.99
N ASP A 93 -4.18 20.57 13.77
CA ASP A 93 -4.30 21.81 13.00
C ASP A 93 -3.91 21.67 11.53
N VAL A 94 -3.63 20.45 11.06
CA VAL A 94 -3.07 20.17 9.74
C VAL A 94 -4.05 19.36 8.89
N MET A 95 -4.18 19.73 7.62
CA MET A 95 -4.99 18.96 6.66
C MET A 95 -4.28 17.64 6.31
N PRO A 96 -4.99 16.49 6.35
CA PRO A 96 -4.43 15.19 5.98
C PRO A 96 -3.78 15.16 4.60
N SER A 97 -4.40 15.83 3.61
CA SER A 97 -3.87 15.94 2.25
C SER A 97 -2.49 16.58 2.21
N ASP A 98 -2.31 17.66 2.96
CA ASP A 98 -1.07 18.44 2.96
C ASP A 98 0.05 17.64 3.62
N ALA A 99 -0.27 16.97 4.73
CA ALA A 99 0.67 16.11 5.45
C ALA A 99 1.15 14.92 4.62
N ILE A 100 0.25 14.27 3.86
CA ILE A 100 0.61 13.18 2.95
C ILE A 100 1.43 13.68 1.76
N GLN A 101 1.06 14.82 1.16
CA GLN A 101 1.83 15.41 0.05
C GLN A 101 3.22 15.88 0.50
N ASP A 102 3.37 16.37 1.73
CA ASP A 102 4.65 16.81 2.30
C ASP A 102 5.67 15.66 2.36
N ILE A 103 5.23 14.43 2.61
CA ILE A 103 6.11 13.25 2.61
C ILE A 103 6.82 13.08 1.25
N TYR A 104 6.15 13.41 0.15
CA TYR A 104 6.73 13.32 -1.19
C TYR A 104 7.56 14.56 -1.53
N ARG A 105 7.01 15.76 -1.27
CA ARG A 105 7.66 17.04 -1.60
C ARG A 105 8.94 17.27 -0.80
N ASN A 106 8.88 17.04 0.50
CA ASN A 106 9.98 17.23 1.46
C ASN A 106 10.54 15.89 1.95
N SER A 107 10.55 14.88 1.08
CA SER A 107 10.92 13.49 1.37
C SER A 107 12.24 13.32 2.13
N SER A 108 13.21 14.21 1.96
CA SER A 108 14.46 14.18 2.75
C SER A 108 14.25 14.39 4.26
N LEU A 109 13.13 14.93 4.71
CA LEU A 109 12.76 15.09 6.12
C LEU A 109 12.16 13.82 6.74
N TYR A 110 11.97 12.77 5.95
CA TYR A 110 11.29 11.56 6.38
C TYR A 110 12.18 10.32 6.36
N ALA A 111 12.03 9.47 7.37
CA ALA A 111 12.48 8.09 7.34
C ALA A 111 11.56 7.20 8.16
N PHE A 112 11.17 6.07 7.58
CA PHE A 112 10.15 5.15 8.11
C PHE A 112 10.36 3.75 7.50
N GLU A 113 9.74 2.74 8.12
CA GLU A 113 9.86 1.35 7.70
C GLU A 113 8.90 0.99 6.53
N CYS A 114 9.04 -0.21 5.97
CA CYS A 114 8.40 -0.62 4.71
C CYS A 114 6.87 -0.80 4.75
N ALA A 115 6.29 -1.18 5.90
CA ALA A 115 4.84 -1.23 6.10
C ALA A 115 4.23 0.19 6.12
N THR A 116 4.81 1.10 6.90
CA THR A 116 4.42 2.52 6.92
C THR A 116 4.55 3.13 5.53
N ALA A 117 5.61 2.79 4.77
CA ALA A 117 5.76 3.23 3.38
C ALA A 117 4.60 2.77 2.49
N THR A 118 4.18 1.51 2.62
CA THR A 118 3.02 0.98 1.91
C THR A 118 1.73 1.75 2.25
N VAL A 119 1.49 2.00 3.54
CA VAL A 119 0.33 2.77 4.00
C VAL A 119 0.33 4.20 3.43
N ILE A 120 1.50 4.86 3.42
CA ILE A 120 1.66 6.19 2.81
C ILE A 120 1.35 6.16 1.31
N ILE A 121 1.85 5.14 0.59
CA ILE A 121 1.57 4.95 -0.84
C ILE A 121 0.06 4.83 -1.08
N TYR A 122 -0.64 4.06 -0.26
CA TYR A 122 -2.10 3.93 -0.38
C TYR A 122 -2.82 5.26 -0.13
N TYR A 123 -2.48 5.99 0.94
CA TYR A 123 -3.10 7.29 1.19
C TYR A 123 -2.82 8.29 0.10
N HIS A 124 -1.58 8.37 -0.39
CA HIS A 124 -1.22 9.25 -1.50
C HIS A 124 -1.95 8.85 -2.79
N ALA A 125 -2.10 7.55 -3.06
CA ALA A 125 -2.85 7.08 -4.22
C ALA A 125 -4.34 7.39 -4.13
N VAL A 126 -4.96 7.21 -2.95
CA VAL A 126 -6.36 7.55 -2.70
C VAL A 126 -6.56 9.06 -2.84
N LEU A 127 -5.70 9.87 -2.23
CA LEU A 127 -5.71 11.33 -2.37
C LEU A 127 -5.72 11.77 -3.85
N ASN A 128 -4.84 11.20 -4.67
CA ASN A 128 -4.77 11.49 -6.11
C ASN A 128 -5.95 10.89 -6.91
N SER A 129 -6.73 9.99 -6.32
CA SER A 129 -7.93 9.42 -6.94
C SER A 129 -9.19 10.22 -6.63
N ILE A 130 -9.34 10.73 -5.40
CA ILE A 130 -10.57 11.36 -4.93
C ILE A 130 -10.47 12.88 -4.72
N GLY A 131 -9.26 13.44 -4.73
CA GLY A 131 -9.00 14.86 -4.49
C GLY A 131 -8.95 15.24 -3.01
N GLU A 132 -8.37 16.41 -2.74
CA GLU A 132 -8.06 16.89 -1.38
C GLU A 132 -9.30 17.08 -0.52
N GLN A 133 -10.37 17.68 -1.06
CA GLN A 133 -11.59 17.97 -0.31
C GLN A 133 -12.20 16.69 0.29
N LEU A 134 -12.38 15.66 -0.53
CA LEU A 134 -12.97 14.41 -0.08
C LEU A 134 -11.99 13.62 0.80
N PHE A 135 -10.69 13.63 0.48
CA PHE A 135 -9.67 12.99 1.30
C PHE A 135 -9.63 13.56 2.72
N ASN A 136 -9.66 14.90 2.86
CA ASN A 136 -9.67 15.58 4.16
C ASN A 136 -10.97 15.35 4.93
N GLN A 137 -12.08 15.12 4.24
CA GLN A 137 -13.35 14.76 4.89
C GLN A 137 -13.33 13.34 5.46
N ILE A 138 -12.69 12.39 4.77
CA ILE A 138 -12.70 10.98 5.18
C ILE A 138 -11.57 10.72 6.18
N PHE A 139 -10.34 11.11 5.89
CA PHE A 139 -9.13 10.66 6.59
C PHE A 139 -8.60 11.67 7.62
N LYS A 140 -9.42 12.10 8.58
CA LYS A 140 -9.13 13.27 9.45
C LYS A 140 -8.02 13.07 10.49
N ASN A 141 -7.86 11.86 11.03
CA ASN A 141 -7.01 11.61 12.21
C ASN A 141 -5.94 10.56 11.90
N LEU A 142 -5.12 10.82 10.89
CA LEU A 142 -4.13 9.85 10.44
C LEU A 142 -3.08 9.57 11.50
N TYR A 143 -2.80 8.29 11.71
CA TYR A 143 -1.65 7.82 12.47
C TYR A 143 -0.87 6.83 11.61
N LEU A 144 0.32 7.21 11.17
CA LEU A 144 1.16 6.36 10.32
C LEU A 144 2.07 5.51 11.22
N TYR A 145 1.76 4.23 11.33
CA TYR A 145 2.53 3.29 12.14
C TYR A 145 2.28 1.85 11.68
N SER A 146 3.32 1.18 11.17
CA SER A 146 3.19 -0.20 10.68
C SER A 146 2.06 -0.28 9.65
N TRP A 147 1.19 -1.29 9.76
CA TRP A 147 -0.02 -1.45 8.95
C TRP A 147 -1.28 -0.80 9.54
N HIS A 148 -1.13 0.09 10.54
CA HIS A 148 -2.28 0.83 11.07
C HIS A 148 -2.87 1.75 10.00
N THR A 149 -4.18 1.66 9.81
CA THR A 149 -4.91 2.44 8.83
C THR A 149 -6.26 2.87 9.37
N ASP A 150 -6.76 3.95 8.80
CA ASP A 150 -8.15 4.33 8.90
C ASP A 150 -9.03 3.25 8.27
N SER A 151 -10.15 2.93 8.91
CA SER A 151 -11.03 1.82 8.51
C SER A 151 -11.55 1.95 7.08
N ASP A 152 -11.70 3.16 6.55
CA ASP A 152 -12.17 3.36 5.17
C ASP A 152 -11.14 2.95 4.13
N LEU A 153 -9.86 2.86 4.48
CA LEU A 153 -8.89 2.30 3.55
C LEU A 153 -9.13 0.80 3.31
N GLY A 154 -9.64 0.10 4.34
CA GLY A 154 -10.12 -1.27 4.26
C GLY A 154 -9.07 -2.24 3.72
N LEU A 155 -7.89 -2.29 4.34
CA LEU A 155 -6.83 -3.20 3.91
C LEU A 155 -7.24 -4.67 4.08
N GLN A 156 -7.03 -5.46 3.04
CA GLN A 156 -7.34 -6.88 3.01
C GLN A 156 -6.12 -7.67 2.54
N SER A 157 -5.86 -8.81 3.20
CA SER A 157 -4.96 -9.83 2.68
C SER A 157 -5.77 -10.85 1.90
N ILE A 158 -5.33 -11.12 0.67
CA ILE A 158 -6.02 -12.03 -0.24
C ILE A 158 -4.99 -13.02 -0.79
N ASP A 159 -5.27 -14.31 -0.63
CA ASP A 159 -4.51 -15.36 -1.31
C ASP A 159 -4.86 -15.35 -2.80
N ILE A 160 -3.84 -15.39 -3.65
CA ILE A 160 -3.99 -15.18 -5.08
C ILE A 160 -3.04 -16.07 -5.87
N ASP A 161 -3.48 -16.43 -7.08
CA ASP A 161 -2.64 -17.14 -8.05
C ASP A 161 -2.00 -16.19 -9.08
N HIS A 162 -2.54 -14.97 -9.22
CA HIS A 162 -2.11 -13.98 -10.22
C HIS A 162 -2.00 -12.57 -9.62
N PHE A 163 -0.90 -11.89 -9.93
CA PHE A 163 -0.68 -10.50 -9.52
C PHE A 163 -1.30 -9.52 -10.51
N ILE A 164 -1.92 -8.48 -9.98
CA ILE A 164 -2.45 -7.36 -10.75
C ILE A 164 -1.59 -6.12 -10.43
N PRO A 165 -1.18 -5.30 -11.42
CA PRO A 165 -0.43 -4.09 -11.15
C PRO A 165 -1.16 -3.19 -10.11
N GLY A 166 -0.37 -2.61 -9.20
CA GLY A 166 -0.89 -1.91 -8.03
C GLY A 166 -1.16 -2.79 -6.80
N ASP A 167 -1.03 -4.12 -6.91
CA ASP A 167 -1.01 -5.00 -5.74
C ASP A 167 0.24 -4.74 -4.89
N VAL A 168 0.12 -4.94 -3.57
CA VAL A 168 1.28 -5.05 -2.68
C VAL A 168 1.53 -6.50 -2.36
N VAL A 169 2.71 -6.99 -2.71
CA VAL A 169 3.19 -8.35 -2.45
C VAL A 169 4.18 -8.35 -1.28
N TYR A 170 4.54 -9.55 -0.81
CA TYR A 170 5.57 -9.71 0.22
C TYR A 170 6.62 -10.74 -0.19
N PHE A 171 7.88 -10.31 -0.20
CA PHE A 171 9.03 -11.20 -0.35
C PHE A 171 9.46 -11.68 1.03
N ASN A 172 9.21 -12.94 1.35
CA ASN A 172 9.57 -13.53 2.62
C ASN A 172 11.04 -13.96 2.64
N ASN A 173 11.76 -13.64 3.71
CA ASN A 173 13.13 -14.10 3.95
C ASN A 173 13.13 -15.00 5.21
N PRO A 174 12.88 -16.31 5.07
CA PRO A 174 12.62 -17.18 6.22
C PRO A 174 13.82 -17.35 7.16
N ASP A 175 15.03 -17.20 6.61
CA ASP A 175 16.30 -17.46 7.28
C ASP A 175 17.14 -16.18 7.46
N PHE A 176 16.47 -15.04 7.63
CA PHE A 176 17.11 -13.74 7.90
C PHE A 176 18.06 -13.79 9.11
N ASP A 177 19.12 -12.98 9.11
CA ASP A 177 20.02 -12.84 10.25
C ASP A 177 19.30 -12.14 11.43
N PRO A 178 19.20 -12.77 12.62
CA PRO A 178 18.53 -12.18 13.80
C PRO A 178 19.07 -10.80 14.21
N ASN A 179 20.35 -10.50 13.93
CA ASN A 179 20.95 -9.19 14.21
C ASN A 179 20.45 -8.09 13.26
N THR A 180 19.85 -8.47 12.13
CA THR A 180 19.27 -7.58 11.14
C THR A 180 17.81 -7.93 10.88
N TYR A 181 17.03 -8.06 11.96
CA TYR A 181 15.64 -8.55 11.96
C TYR A 181 14.69 -7.83 11.01
N TRP A 182 15.01 -6.60 10.57
CA TRP A 182 14.22 -5.85 9.59
C TRP A 182 14.30 -6.44 8.18
N TRP A 183 15.27 -7.30 7.89
CA TRP A 183 15.39 -8.05 6.62
C TRP A 183 14.63 -9.38 6.62
N ARG A 184 13.67 -9.57 7.54
CA ARG A 184 12.77 -10.74 7.56
C ARG A 184 11.88 -10.86 6.31
N GLY A 185 11.79 -9.78 5.54
CA GLY A 185 11.14 -9.75 4.25
C GLY A 185 10.95 -8.31 3.80
N GLU A 186 10.28 -8.14 2.66
CA GLU A 186 10.03 -6.83 2.07
C GLU A 186 8.64 -6.78 1.46
N SER A 187 7.86 -5.76 1.80
CA SER A 187 6.60 -5.45 1.13
C SER A 187 6.91 -4.64 -0.13
N ALA A 188 6.29 -4.98 -1.26
CA ALA A 188 6.59 -4.29 -2.50
C ALA A 188 5.37 -4.08 -3.40
N VAL A 189 5.30 -2.93 -4.06
CA VAL A 189 4.24 -2.59 -5.02
C VAL A 189 4.58 -3.17 -6.39
N VAL A 190 3.64 -3.90 -7.01
CA VAL A 190 3.76 -4.43 -8.37
C VAL A 190 3.58 -3.30 -9.39
N LEU A 191 4.60 -3.03 -10.22
CA LEU A 191 4.59 -1.84 -11.11
C LEU A 191 4.07 -2.10 -12.53
N GLY A 192 3.84 -3.36 -12.90
CA GLY A 192 3.25 -3.77 -14.18
C GLY A 192 4.23 -4.03 -15.32
N ASP A 193 5.51 -3.69 -15.15
CA ASP A 193 6.61 -3.88 -16.12
C ASP A 193 7.57 -5.02 -15.71
N GLY A 194 7.11 -5.94 -14.85
CA GLY A 194 7.94 -7.01 -14.27
C GLY A 194 8.83 -6.55 -13.11
N THR A 195 8.70 -5.29 -12.68
CA THR A 195 9.41 -4.73 -11.53
C THR A 195 8.50 -4.45 -10.34
N TYR A 196 9.14 -4.28 -9.18
CA TYR A 196 8.53 -4.09 -7.88
C TYR A 196 9.23 -2.93 -7.18
N PHE A 197 8.48 -2.10 -6.46
CA PHE A 197 9.05 -1.10 -5.56
C PHE A 197 8.97 -1.57 -4.12
N GLY A 198 10.11 -1.81 -3.48
CA GLY A 198 10.23 -2.04 -2.03
C GLY A 198 10.96 -0.88 -1.37
N HIS A 199 10.43 -0.35 -0.26
CA HIS A 199 10.98 0.82 0.40
C HIS A 199 12.32 0.47 1.10
N GLY A 200 13.40 1.12 0.68
CA GLY A 200 14.77 0.80 1.10
C GLY A 200 15.53 -0.07 0.10
N LEU A 201 14.85 -0.89 -0.71
CA LEU A 201 15.47 -1.62 -1.82
C LEU A 201 15.39 -0.88 -3.17
N GLY A 202 14.37 -0.04 -3.33
CA GLY A 202 14.05 0.67 -4.57
C GLY A 202 13.33 -0.21 -5.59
N ILE A 203 13.31 0.23 -6.86
CA ILE A 203 12.69 -0.53 -7.96
C ILE A 203 13.62 -1.66 -8.43
N ARG A 204 13.14 -2.90 -8.38
CA ARG A 204 13.89 -4.12 -8.75
C ARG A 204 13.00 -5.18 -9.37
N THR A 205 13.60 -6.13 -10.08
CA THR A 205 12.90 -7.37 -10.47
C THR A 205 12.73 -8.31 -9.28
N ALA A 206 11.81 -9.28 -9.36
CA ALA A 206 11.63 -10.29 -8.31
C ALA A 206 12.94 -11.03 -7.97
N LYS A 207 13.72 -11.40 -9.00
CA LYS A 207 15.03 -12.05 -8.84
C LYS A 207 16.00 -11.16 -8.04
N GLN A 208 16.03 -9.87 -8.34
CA GLN A 208 16.89 -8.91 -7.64
C GLN A 208 16.42 -8.66 -6.19
N MET A 209 15.11 -8.62 -5.93
CA MET A 209 14.56 -8.56 -4.56
C MET A 209 15.00 -9.78 -3.73
N ILE A 210 14.81 -10.99 -4.27
CA ILE A 210 15.22 -12.24 -3.63
C ILE A 210 16.74 -12.26 -3.37
N GLN A 211 17.54 -11.84 -4.36
CA GLN A 211 19.00 -11.76 -4.20
C GLN A 211 19.43 -10.76 -3.12
N ALA A 212 18.73 -9.63 -2.97
CA ALA A 212 19.02 -8.66 -1.92
C ALA A 212 18.75 -9.25 -0.53
N LEU A 213 17.59 -9.89 -0.33
CA LEU A 213 17.22 -10.55 0.92
C LEU A 213 18.11 -11.75 1.26
N ASN A 214 18.54 -12.51 0.25
CA ASN A 214 19.44 -13.65 0.47
C ASN A 214 20.83 -13.26 1.01
N LYS A 215 21.26 -12.00 0.82
CA LYS A 215 22.53 -11.47 1.36
C LYS A 215 22.46 -11.17 2.85
N THR A 216 21.27 -11.14 3.43
CA THR A 216 21.02 -10.78 4.84
C THR A 216 20.49 -11.99 5.62
N ARG A 217 20.81 -13.20 5.17
CA ARG A 217 20.49 -14.46 5.85
C ARG A 217 21.50 -14.77 6.95
N LYS A 218 21.08 -15.56 7.92
CA LYS A 218 21.98 -16.12 8.94
C LYS A 218 23.11 -16.94 8.27
N PRO A 219 24.34 -16.94 8.83
CA PRO A 219 25.46 -17.70 8.28
C PRO A 219 25.12 -19.17 8.04
N GLY A 220 25.56 -19.72 6.90
CA GLY A 220 25.33 -21.13 6.53
C GLY A 220 23.92 -21.48 6.03
N SER A 221 23.00 -20.51 5.91
CA SER A 221 21.67 -20.79 5.37
C SER A 221 21.68 -21.10 3.87
N ASN A 222 21.00 -22.18 3.49
CA ASN A 222 20.69 -22.54 2.11
C ASN A 222 19.24 -22.26 1.71
N GLN A 223 18.38 -21.84 2.64
CA GLN A 223 16.98 -21.53 2.36
C GLN A 223 16.87 -20.14 1.71
N SER A 224 16.38 -20.07 0.48
CA SER A 224 16.21 -18.79 -0.24
C SER A 224 14.99 -18.03 0.25
N ALA A 225 15.05 -16.70 0.20
CA ALA A 225 13.89 -15.83 0.15
C ALA A 225 13.01 -16.16 -1.07
N TYR A 226 11.71 -15.87 -0.95
CA TYR A 226 10.72 -16.18 -1.98
C TYR A 226 9.55 -15.19 -1.91
N LEU A 227 8.82 -15.07 -3.02
CA LEU A 227 7.59 -14.28 -3.11
C LEU A 227 6.41 -15.12 -2.61
N ILE A 228 5.58 -14.58 -1.71
CA ILE A 228 4.41 -15.29 -1.21
C ILE A 228 3.21 -15.13 -2.16
N ASN A 229 2.32 -16.12 -2.19
CA ASN A 229 1.09 -16.13 -3.00
C ASN A 229 -0.07 -15.42 -2.29
N SER A 230 0.19 -14.24 -1.74
CA SER A 230 -0.85 -13.38 -1.17
C SER A 230 -0.50 -11.92 -1.43
N VAL A 231 -1.54 -11.10 -1.55
CA VAL A 231 -1.43 -9.66 -1.79
C VAL A 231 -2.23 -8.88 -0.77
N ILE A 232 -1.78 -7.67 -0.51
CA ILE A 232 -2.53 -6.67 0.22
C ILE A 232 -3.18 -5.72 -0.78
N ARG A 233 -4.47 -5.46 -0.60
CA ARG A 233 -5.25 -4.53 -1.43
C ARG A 233 -6.10 -3.61 -0.52
N PRO A 234 -6.28 -2.33 -0.86
CA PRO A 234 -7.30 -1.50 -0.23
C PRO A 234 -8.69 -1.93 -0.71
N ALA A 235 -9.74 -1.52 0.01
CA ALA A 235 -11.11 -1.84 -0.35
C ALA A 235 -11.59 -0.99 -1.55
N PHE A 236 -11.15 -1.35 -2.77
CA PHE A 236 -11.42 -0.60 -4.01
C PHE A 236 -12.90 -0.22 -4.19
N LYS A 237 -13.80 -1.19 -4.00
CA LYS A 237 -15.25 -0.97 -4.15
C LYS A 237 -15.82 -0.01 -3.11
N HIS A 238 -15.39 -0.14 -1.85
CA HIS A 238 -15.80 0.75 -0.76
C HIS A 238 -15.33 2.18 -1.03
N LEU A 239 -14.06 2.35 -1.41
CA LEU A 239 -13.50 3.66 -1.76
C LEU A 239 -14.20 4.27 -2.99
N ALA A 240 -14.58 3.46 -3.98
CA ALA A 240 -15.37 3.91 -5.13
C ALA A 240 -16.77 4.40 -4.69
N GLN A 241 -17.46 3.65 -3.84
CA GLN A 241 -18.77 4.02 -3.30
C GLN A 241 -18.71 5.33 -2.53
N ILE A 242 -17.71 5.52 -1.67
CA ILE A 242 -17.51 6.79 -0.95
C ILE A 242 -17.28 7.94 -1.94
N SER A 243 -16.46 7.71 -2.97
CA SER A 243 -16.18 8.72 -3.99
C SER A 243 -17.42 9.14 -4.79
N ILE A 244 -18.33 8.20 -5.05
CA ILE A 244 -19.53 8.43 -5.88
C ILE A 244 -20.68 9.03 -5.05
N LEU A 245 -20.86 8.60 -3.79
CA LEU A 245 -22.03 8.91 -2.95
C LEU A 245 -21.86 10.15 -2.06
N THR A 246 -21.06 11.14 -2.48
CA THR A 246 -20.50 12.24 -1.67
C THR A 246 -21.51 13.04 -0.82
N ARG A 247 -22.82 12.95 -1.07
CA ARG A 247 -23.87 13.68 -0.32
C ARG A 247 -24.41 12.96 0.92
N GLY A 248 -24.00 11.72 1.21
CA GLY A 248 -24.56 10.92 2.32
C GLY A 248 -23.54 10.19 3.21
N TYR A 249 -22.23 10.39 3.01
CA TYR A 249 -21.23 9.66 3.79
C TYR A 249 -21.20 10.16 5.24
N THR A 250 -21.67 9.32 6.17
CA THR A 250 -21.59 9.57 7.60
C THR A 250 -20.19 9.25 8.10
N THR A 251 -19.56 10.20 8.79
CA THR A 251 -18.21 10.02 9.36
C THR A 251 -18.15 9.10 10.59
N ASN A 252 -19.28 8.50 10.96
CA ASN A 252 -19.35 7.52 12.05
C ASN A 252 -18.83 6.19 11.54
N LYS A 253 -17.52 6.00 11.70
CA LYS A 253 -16.81 4.78 11.32
C LYS A 253 -16.12 4.16 12.52
N ILE A 254 -15.99 2.84 12.47
CA ILE A 254 -15.27 2.07 13.48
C ILE A 254 -13.81 2.48 13.43
N GLN A 255 -13.28 2.96 14.55
CA GLN A 255 -11.85 3.22 14.67
C GLN A 255 -11.13 1.93 15.02
N HIS A 256 -10.19 1.52 14.18
CA HIS A 256 -9.34 0.38 14.51
C HIS A 256 -8.43 0.73 15.69
N PRO A 257 -8.28 -0.15 16.70
CA PRO A 257 -7.24 0.04 17.70
C PRO A 257 -5.86 0.02 17.04
N VAL A 258 -4.94 0.78 17.62
CA VAL A 258 -3.55 0.77 17.18
C VAL A 258 -2.84 -0.42 17.81
N ILE A 259 -2.37 -1.35 16.99
CA ILE A 259 -1.56 -2.48 17.48
C ILE A 259 -0.08 -2.08 17.57
N HIS A 260 0.34 -1.65 18.76
CA HIS A 260 1.75 -1.45 19.07
C HIS A 260 2.42 -2.80 19.35
N HIS A 261 3.07 -3.37 18.33
CA HIS A 261 3.59 -4.73 18.36
C HIS A 261 5.04 -4.85 18.87
N ASN A 262 5.70 -3.73 19.23
CA ASN A 262 7.07 -3.69 19.78
C ASN A 262 8.14 -4.42 18.95
N GLU A 263 7.90 -4.56 17.65
CA GLU A 263 8.86 -5.11 16.70
C GLU A 263 9.19 -4.04 15.67
N SER A 264 10.31 -4.16 14.96
CA SER A 264 10.67 -3.13 13.98
C SER A 264 9.97 -3.25 12.63
N SER A 265 9.41 -4.42 12.32
CA SER A 265 8.53 -4.63 11.18
C SER A 265 7.80 -5.97 11.31
N ILE A 266 6.56 -6.04 10.83
CA ILE A 266 5.78 -7.26 10.67
C ILE A 266 5.04 -7.23 9.33
N SER A 267 4.67 -8.41 8.82
CA SER A 267 3.80 -8.49 7.63
C SER A 267 2.38 -7.99 7.94
N CYS A 268 1.66 -7.55 6.91
CA CYS A 268 0.26 -7.12 7.05
C CYS A 268 -0.60 -8.24 7.62
N ASN A 269 -0.38 -9.50 7.21
CA ASN A 269 -1.16 -10.65 7.69
C ASN A 269 -0.98 -10.85 9.20
N ARG A 270 0.24 -10.66 9.71
CA ARG A 270 0.51 -10.71 11.16
C ARG A 270 -0.15 -9.53 11.89
N TYR A 271 -0.18 -8.34 11.29
CA TYR A 271 -0.87 -7.18 11.86
C TYR A 271 -2.39 -7.40 11.92
N LEU A 272 -3.02 -7.84 10.82
CA LEU A 272 -4.45 -8.14 10.74
C LEU A 272 -4.84 -9.26 11.73
N TYR A 273 -3.99 -10.26 11.90
CA TYR A 273 -4.19 -11.30 12.93
C TYR A 273 -4.25 -10.72 14.35
N TYR A 274 -3.40 -9.75 14.67
CA TYR A 274 -3.46 -9.08 15.98
C TYR A 274 -4.69 -8.19 16.10
N LEU A 275 -5.06 -7.46 15.05
CA LEU A 275 -6.23 -6.60 15.03
C LEU A 275 -7.53 -7.38 15.29
N ASN A 276 -7.66 -8.59 14.73
CA ASN A 276 -8.85 -9.45 14.90
C ASN A 276 -8.95 -10.12 16.29
N LYS A 277 -7.96 -9.92 17.17
CA LYS A 277 -7.95 -10.46 18.54
C LYS A 277 -8.31 -9.44 19.61
N VAL A 278 -8.43 -8.16 19.24
CA VAL A 278 -8.71 -7.04 20.16
C VAL A 278 -10.20 -6.71 20.13
#